data_AF-A0A5E5Q5N4-F1
#
_entry.id   AF-A0A5E5Q5N4-F1
#
_cell.length_a   1.000
_cell.length_b   1.000
_cell.length_c   1.000
_cell.angle_alpha   90.00
_cell.angle_beta   90.00
_cell.angle_gamma   90.00
#
_symmetry.space_group_name_H-M   'P 1'
#
loop_
_entity.id
_entity.type
_entity.pdbx_description
1 polymer ?
#
loop_
_entity_poly.entity_id
_entity_poly.type
_entity_poly.pdbx_seq_one_letter_code
_entity_poly.pdbx_strand_id
1 'polypeptide(L)' 'MFTDELWEKLKVVMLKEGIYDKPLLRLTIEGIFYRLRAGCPWRDLPSAFGSWNAIYKRFNEWSRKEKLMNILVVG' A
#
# COMPACT_ATOMS: atom_id res chain seq x y z
N MET A 1 1.95 -0.97 -11.81
CA MET A 1 2.10 -2.02 -10.78
C MET A 1 3.59 -2.24 -10.55
N PHE A 2 3.97 -2.75 -9.38
CA PHE A 2 5.38 -3.02 -9.08
C PHE A 2 5.87 -4.24 -9.86
N THR A 3 7.15 -4.25 -10.22
CA THR A 3 7.81 -5.49 -10.66
C THR A 3 7.93 -6.44 -9.48
N ASP A 4 8.07 -7.74 -9.75
CA ASP A 4 8.23 -8.73 -8.68
C ASP A 4 9.48 -8.47 -7.84
N GLU A 5 10.58 -8.05 -8.48
CA GLU A 5 11.82 -7.69 -7.77
C GLU A 5 11.62 -6.51 -6.80
N LEU A 6 10.95 -5.43 -7.25
CA LEU A 6 10.65 -4.29 -6.40
C LEU A 6 9.68 -4.68 -5.28
N TRP A 7 8.70 -5.53 -5.60
CA TRP A 7 7.75 -6.05 -4.63
C TRP A 7 8.45 -6.80 -3.49
N GLU A 8 9.40 -7.69 -3.80
CA GLU A 8 10.14 -8.42 -2.78
C GLU A 8 10.97 -7.50 -1.89
N LYS A 9 11.61 -6.45 -2.44
CA LYS A 9 12.33 -5.44 -1.66
C LYS A 9 11.39 -4.68 -0.71
N LEU A 10 10.24 -4.21 -1.22
CA LEU A 10 9.23 -3.51 -0.44
C LEU A 10 8.65 -4.39 0.67
N LYS A 11 8.39 -5.66 0.36
CA LYS A 11 7.85 -6.64 1.30
C LYS A 11 8.77 -6.85 2.50
N VAL A 12 10.09 -6.88 2.30
CA VAL A 12 11.06 -6.96 3.41
C VAL A 12 10.93 -5.77 4.37
N VAL A 13 10.75 -4.55 3.85
CA VAL A 13 10.55 -3.35 4.68
C VAL A 13 9.22 -3.44 5.43
N MET A 14 8.14 -3.84 4.74
CA MET A 14 6.82 -4.01 5.35
C MET A 14 6.83 -4.99 6.51
N LEU A 15 7.53 -6.13 6.37
CA LEU A 15 7.66 -7.13 7.43
C LEU A 15 8.42 -6.57 8.65
N LYS A 16 9.47 -5.76 8.43
CA LYS A 16 10.18 -5.06 9.52
C LYS A 16 9.28 -4.06 10.26
N GLU A 17 8.38 -3.40 9.53
CA GLU A 17 7.35 -2.52 10.10
C GLU A 17 6.18 -3.28 10.75
N GLY A 18 6.24 -4.62 10.85
CA GLY A 18 5.19 -5.46 11.40
C GLY A 18 3.90 -5.44 10.56
N ILE A 19 4.04 -5.31 9.24
CA ILE A 19 2.97 -5.52 8.27
C ILE A 19 3.14 -6.93 7.69
N TYR A 20 2.24 -7.84 8.07
CA TYR A 20 2.30 -9.24 7.66
C TYR A 20 1.93 -9.46 6.21
N ASP A 21 2.58 -10.46 5.60
CA ASP A 21 2.30 -10.91 4.24
C ASP A 21 0.92 -11.59 4.15
N LYS A 22 -0.06 -10.81 3.70
CA LYS A 22 -1.41 -11.30 3.41
C LYS A 22 -1.60 -11.37 1.89
N PRO A 23 -2.46 -12.27 1.38
CA PRO A 23 -2.68 -12.42 -0.07
C PRO A 23 -3.00 -11.12 -0.81
N LEU A 24 -3.71 -10.17 -0.17
CA LEU A 24 -4.10 -8.89 -0.75
C LEU A 24 -3.13 -7.73 -0.45
N LEU A 25 -1.99 -8.01 0.20
CA LEU A 25 -1.05 -6.96 0.63
C LEU A 25 -0.51 -6.17 -0.58
N ARG A 26 -0.08 -6.88 -1.64
CA ARG A 26 0.42 -6.25 -2.87
C ARG A 26 -0.58 -5.29 -3.50
N LEU A 27 -1.79 -5.77 -3.76
CA LEU A 27 -2.86 -4.95 -4.33
C LEU A 27 -3.23 -3.76 -3.45
N THR A 28 -3.22 -3.94 -2.13
CA THR A 28 -3.48 -2.85 -1.18
C THR A 28 -2.42 -1.75 -1.29
N ILE A 29 -1.14 -2.12 -1.30
CA ILE A 29 -0.04 -1.15 -1.41
C ILE A 29 -0.05 -0.49 -2.79
N GLU A 30 -0.20 -1.25 -3.86
CA GLU A 30 -0.28 -0.69 -5.21
C GLU A 30 -1.46 0.29 -5.35
N GLY A 31 -2.61 -0.01 -4.75
CA GLY A 31 -3.74 0.90 -4.69
C GLY A 31 -3.44 2.19 -3.92
N ILE A 32 -2.75 2.09 -2.77
CA ILE A 32 -2.29 3.27 -2.01
C ILE A 32 -1.35 4.12 -2.87
N PHE A 33 -0.34 3.51 -3.50
CA PHE A 33 0.62 4.23 -4.34
C PHE A 33 -0.03 4.84 -5.58
N TYR A 34 -0.97 4.15 -6.20
CA TYR A 34 -1.76 4.69 -7.30
C TYR A 34 -2.49 5.96 -6.86
N ARG A 35 -3.21 5.92 -5.74
CA ARG A 35 -3.92 7.08 -5.19
C ARG A 35 -2.97 8.23 -4.89
N LEU A 36 -1.81 7.95 -4.27
CA LEU A 36 -0.83 8.97 -3.94
C LEU A 36 -0.27 9.64 -5.20
N ARG A 37 -0.07 8.88 -6.28
CA ARG A 37 0.41 9.41 -7.57
C ARG A 37 -0.67 10.16 -8.35
N ALA A 38 -1.88 9.62 -8.40
CA ALA A 38 -2.98 10.15 -9.20
C ALA A 38 -3.74 11.29 -8.51
N GLY A 39 -3.67 11.38 -7.18
CA GLY A 39 -4.40 12.39 -6.40
C GLY A 39 -5.92 12.21 -6.38
N CYS A 40 -6.44 11.06 -6.82
CA CYS A 40 -7.87 10.84 -6.92
C CYS A 40 -8.53 10.67 -5.54
N PRO A 41 -9.85 10.95 -5.42
CA PRO A 41 -10.64 10.54 -4.28
C PRO A 41 -10.53 9.03 -4.05
N TRP A 42 -10.59 8.59 -2.78
CA TRP A 42 -10.52 7.16 -2.46
C TRP A 42 -11.63 6.35 -3.15
N ARG A 43 -12.83 6.92 -3.32
CA ARG A 43 -13.96 6.23 -3.97
C ARG A 43 -13.75 5.98 -5.46
N ASP A 44 -12.81 6.70 -6.08
CA ASP A 44 -12.53 6.64 -7.52
C ASP A 44 -11.34 5.73 -7.82
N LEU A 45 -10.84 5.00 -6.82
CA LEU A 45 -9.75 4.06 -6.96
C LEU A 45 -10.17 2.91 -7.91
N PRO A 46 -9.33 2.53 -8.89
CA PRO A 46 -9.68 1.45 -9.81
C PRO A 46 -10.02 0.16 -9.08
N SER A 47 -11.12 -0.48 -9.47
CA SER A 47 -11.59 -1.74 -8.87
C SER A 47 -10.59 -2.89 -8.99
N ALA A 48 -9.62 -2.79 -9.91
CA ALA A 48 -8.51 -3.73 -10.05
C ALA A 48 -7.65 -3.87 -8.77
N PHE A 49 -7.64 -2.87 -7.88
CA PHE A 49 -6.95 -2.96 -6.59
C PHE A 49 -7.82 -3.58 -5.47
N GLY A 50 -9.11 -3.79 -5.74
CA GLY A 50 -10.09 -4.28 -4.78
C GLY A 50 -10.92 -3.15 -4.16
N SER A 51 -11.46 -3.40 -2.96
CA SER A 51 -12.36 -2.46 -2.28
C SER A 51 -11.62 -1.21 -1.82
N TRP A 52 -12.00 -0.04 -2.35
CA TRP A 52 -11.45 1.25 -1.92
C TRP A 52 -11.53 1.47 -0.40
N ASN A 53 -12.61 0.99 0.24
CA ASN A 53 -12.82 1.16 1.67
C ASN A 53 -11.83 0.31 2.48
N ALA A 54 -11.53 -0.91 2.02
CA ALA A 54 -10.52 -1.75 2.65
C ALA A 54 -9.12 -1.12 2.54
N ILE A 55 -8.79 -0.56 1.37
CA ILE A 55 -7.51 0.12 1.11
C ILE A 55 -7.39 1.37 1.96
N TYR A 56 -8.43 2.22 2.00
CA TYR A 56 -8.48 3.41 2.84
C TYR A 56 -8.30 3.09 4.32
N LYS A 57 -8.98 2.06 4.83
CA LYS A 57 -8.83 1.62 6.23
C LYS A 57 -7.38 1.23 6.55
N ARG A 58 -6.70 0.51 5.65
CA ARG A 58 -5.28 0.13 5.81
C ARG A 58 -4.35 1.33 5.73
N PHE A 59 -4.56 2.22 4.76
CA PHE A 59 -3.84 3.48 4.68
C PHE A 59 -3.95 4.25 6.00
N ASN A 60 -5.18 4.49 6.48
CA ASN A 60 -5.41 5.25 7.70
C ASN A 60 -4.80 4.58 8.94
N GLU A 61 -4.92 3.25 9.05
CA GLU A 61 -4.32 2.47 10.15
C GLU A 61 -2.79 2.59 10.15
N TRP A 62 -2.16 2.42 9.00
CA TRP A 62 -0.69 2.42 8.88
C TRP A 62 -0.10 3.82 8.95
N SER A 63 -0.79 4.85 8.44
CA SER A 63 -0.43 6.26 8.64
C SER A 63 -0.43 6.63 10.11
N ARG A 64 -1.48 6.26 10.87
CA ARG A 64 -1.56 6.57 12.30
C ARG A 64 -0.49 5.86 13.14
N LYS A 65 0.03 4.74 12.64
CA LYS A 65 1.12 3.98 13.26
C LYS A 65 2.51 4.35 12.69
N GLU A 66 2.58 5.38 11.83
CA GLU A 66 3.79 5.85 11.14
C GLU A 66 4.51 4.81 10.26
N LYS A 67 3.91 3.63 10.05
CA LYS A 67 4.48 2.52 9.26
C LYS A 67 4.68 2.87 7.80
N LEU A 68 3.85 3.76 7.26
CA LEU A 68 3.96 4.17 5.85
C LEU A 68 5.17 5.08 5.59
N MET A 69 5.69 5.80 6.59
CA MET A 69 6.82 6.71 6.39
C MET A 69 8.05 5.94 5.90
N ASN A 70 8.36 4.82 6.55
CA ASN A 70 9.50 3.97 6.19
C ASN A 70 9.29 3.22 4.86
N ILE A 71 8.05 3.05 4.41
CA ILE A 71 7.75 2.38 3.12
C ILE A 71 7.80 3.39 1.96
N LEU A 72 7.36 4.63 2.19
CA LEU A 72 7.27 5.67 1.17
C LEU A 72 8.59 6.42 0.95
N VAL A 73 9.49 6.42 1.94
CA VAL A 73 10.80 7.11 1.89
C VAL A 73 11.91 6.23 1.28
N VAL A 74 11.69 4.92 1.14
CA VAL A 74 12.66 3.98 0.51
C VAL A 74 12.55 3.98 -1.03
N GLY A 75 12.17 5.12 -1.61
CA GLY A 75 12.14 5.35 -3.06
C GLY A 75 13.45 5.90 -3.59
#